data_AF-A0A5R8MJE4-F1
#
_entry.id   AF-A0A5R8MJE4-F1
#
_cell.length_a   1.000
_cell.length_b   1.000
_cell.length_c   1.000
_cell.angle_alpha   90.00
_cell.angle_beta   90.00
_cell.angle_gamma   90.00
#
_symmetry.space_group_name_H-M   'P 1'
#
loop_
_entity.id
_entity.type
_entity.pdbx_description
1 polymer ?
#
loop_
_entity_poly.entity_id
_entity_poly.type
_entity_poly.pdbx_seq_one_letter_code
_entity_poly.pdbx_strand_id
1 'polypeptide(L)'
;MIWHLIAAVFAGLGAAGVGLILRLASGKRLPRWIVPVCAGLGMLAYQIHHEYSWFEHKRQQLPDTAEVIDVEESQVFWRPWTFLFPMTTAFTIVEQDQLAVSRANGERLVEFLLYRFEKEYVDQVSHQAWLMNCATREMLPLEGEARTPATEAMRRLEASAPLYGVLCPQA
;
A
#
# COMPACT_ATOMS: atom_id res chain seq x y z
N MET A 1 -1.23 -11.60 14.74
CA MET A 1 -0.01 -12.42 14.84
C MET A 1 -0.30 -13.92 14.93
N ILE A 2 -1.00 -14.43 15.96
CA ILE A 2 -1.25 -15.88 16.11
C ILE A 2 -2.04 -16.51 14.96
N TRP A 3 -3.02 -15.79 14.41
CA TRP A 3 -3.86 -16.27 13.31
C TRP A 3 -3.07 -16.57 12.02
N HIS A 4 -2.02 -15.79 11.72
CA HIS A 4 -1.21 -16.05 10.53
C HIS A 4 -0.36 -17.31 10.67
N LEU A 5 0.12 -17.61 11.89
CA LEU A 5 0.86 -18.85 12.14
C LEU A 5 -0.05 -20.07 11.99
N ILE A 6 -1.27 -19.98 12.53
CA ILE A 6 -2.27 -21.04 12.39
C ILE A 6 -2.59 -21.25 10.90
N ALA A 7 -2.91 -20.19 10.17
CA ALA A 7 -3.21 -20.26 8.74
C ALA A 7 -2.04 -20.83 7.93
N ALA A 8 -0.79 -20.43 8.24
CA ALA A 8 0.40 -20.99 7.59
C ALA A 8 0.54 -22.50 7.85
N VAL A 9 0.33 -22.95 9.08
CA VAL A 9 0.37 -24.38 9.43
C VAL A 9 -0.70 -25.16 8.66
N PHE A 10 -1.93 -24.66 8.60
CA PHE A 10 -3.01 -25.29 7.83
C PHE A 10 -2.75 -25.28 6.32
N ALA A 11 -2.18 -24.20 5.77
CA ALA A 11 -1.76 -24.14 4.38
C ALA A 11 -0.67 -25.19 4.09
N GLY A 12 0.30 -25.34 4.99
CA GLY A 12 1.33 -26.37 4.92
C GLY A 12 0.75 -27.78 4.98
N LEU A 13 -0.16 -28.06 5.92
CA LEU A 13 -0.84 -29.35 6.02
C LEU A 13 -1.68 -29.67 4.79
N GLY A 14 -2.43 -28.70 4.26
CA GLY A 14 -3.20 -28.85 3.03
C GLY A 14 -2.32 -29.19 1.84
N ALA A 15 -1.24 -28.45 1.65
CA ALA A 15 -0.28 -28.71 0.57
C ALA A 15 0.48 -30.03 0.75
N ALA A 16 0.79 -30.43 2.00
CA ALA A 16 1.33 -31.76 2.30
C ALA A 16 0.36 -32.87 1.87
N GLY A 17 -0.94 -32.68 2.12
CA GLY A 17 -2.01 -33.56 1.64
C GLY A 17 -2.02 -33.69 0.12
N VAL A 18 -1.88 -32.58 -0.61
CA VAL A 18 -1.74 -32.60 -2.08
C VAL A 18 -0.51 -33.39 -2.50
N GLY A 19 0.64 -33.18 -1.86
CA GLY A 19 1.86 -33.95 -2.12
C GLY A 19 1.69 -35.46 -1.87
N LEU A 20 0.92 -35.84 -0.85
CA LEU A 20 0.59 -37.24 -0.56
C LEU A 20 -0.30 -37.83 -1.66
N ILE A 21 -1.35 -37.10 -2.08
CA ILE A 21 -2.26 -37.53 -3.15
C ILE A 21 -1.48 -37.72 -4.45
N LEU A 22 -0.62 -36.77 -4.83
CA LEU A 22 0.24 -36.87 -6.02
C LEU A 22 1.12 -38.12 -5.96
N ARG A 23 1.71 -38.40 -4.80
CA ARG A 23 2.54 -39.60 -4.61
C ARG A 23 1.73 -40.89 -4.70
N LEU A 24 0.49 -40.91 -4.20
CA LEU A 24 -0.39 -42.08 -4.32
C LEU A 24 -0.86 -42.27 -5.76
N ALA A 25 -1.34 -41.21 -6.41
CA ALA A 25 -1.82 -41.23 -7.79
C ALA A 25 -0.72 -41.61 -8.81
N SER A 26 0.53 -41.24 -8.55
CA SER A 26 1.69 -41.64 -9.35
C SER A 26 2.18 -43.08 -9.08
N GLY A 27 1.45 -43.87 -8.28
CA GLY A 27 1.85 -45.24 -7.94
C GLY A 27 3.13 -45.30 -7.11
N LYS A 28 3.39 -44.29 -6.26
CA LYS A 28 4.58 -44.15 -5.41
C LYS A 28 5.89 -43.96 -6.18
N ARG A 29 5.85 -43.59 -7.47
CA ARG A 29 7.04 -43.22 -8.25
C ARG A 29 7.71 -41.93 -7.75
N LEU A 30 6.93 -41.04 -7.14
CA LEU A 30 7.46 -39.82 -6.53
C LEU A 30 8.19 -40.11 -5.19
N PRO A 31 9.32 -39.42 -4.95
CA PRO A 31 10.13 -39.62 -3.75
C PRO A 31 9.40 -39.16 -2.48
N ARG A 32 9.80 -39.71 -1.33
CA ARG A 32 9.15 -39.41 -0.02
C ARG A 32 9.27 -37.95 0.40
N TRP A 33 10.29 -37.24 -0.07
CA TRP A 33 10.52 -35.82 0.26
C TRP A 33 9.54 -34.87 -0.43
N ILE A 34 8.71 -35.34 -1.39
CA ILE A 34 7.73 -34.46 -2.06
C ILE A 34 6.69 -33.91 -1.07
N VAL A 35 6.31 -34.70 -0.06
CA VAL A 35 5.33 -34.30 0.96
C VAL A 35 5.82 -33.10 1.78
N PRO A 36 7.01 -33.14 2.43
CA PRO A 36 7.51 -31.96 3.14
C PRO A 36 7.86 -30.79 2.21
N VAL A 37 8.26 -31.02 0.96
CA VAL A 37 8.46 -29.94 -0.02
C VAL A 37 7.15 -29.23 -0.34
N CYS A 38 6.08 -29.97 -0.64
CA CYS A 38 4.76 -29.37 -0.85
C CYS A 38 4.28 -28.63 0.41
N ALA A 39 4.54 -29.16 1.61
CA ALA A 39 4.21 -28.48 2.85
C ALA A 39 4.91 -27.12 2.96
N GLY A 40 6.23 -27.08 2.75
CA GLY A 40 7.01 -25.84 2.78
C GLY A 40 6.58 -24.84 1.71
N LEU A 41 6.29 -25.32 0.50
CA LEU A 41 5.76 -24.49 -0.58
C LEU A 41 4.37 -23.93 -0.24
N GLY A 42 3.51 -24.70 0.42
CA GLY A 42 2.20 -24.22 0.88
C GLY A 42 2.33 -23.10 1.91
N MET A 43 3.23 -23.26 2.89
CA MET A 43 3.52 -22.21 3.87
C MET A 43 4.07 -20.94 3.21
N LEU A 44 5.03 -21.09 2.29
CA LEU A 44 5.62 -19.98 1.56
C LEU A 44 4.59 -19.26 0.68
N ALA A 45 3.75 -20.02 -0.04
CA ALA A 45 2.69 -19.47 -0.88
C ALA A 45 1.68 -18.67 -0.05
N TYR A 46 1.30 -19.17 1.13
CA TYR A 46 0.45 -18.42 2.07
C TYR A 46 1.11 -17.10 2.50
N GLN A 47 2.41 -17.13 2.86
CA GLN A 47 3.13 -15.92 3.26
C GLN A 47 3.19 -14.89 2.13
N ILE A 48 3.51 -15.32 0.92
CA ILE A 48 3.52 -14.45 -0.27
C ILE A 48 2.12 -13.88 -0.51
N HIS A 49 1.09 -14.71 -0.50
CA HIS A 49 -0.28 -14.26 -0.72
C HIS A 49 -0.71 -13.21 0.31
N HIS A 50 -0.46 -13.47 1.58
CA HIS A 50 -0.77 -12.54 2.67
C HIS A 50 -0.01 -11.22 2.52
N GLU A 51 1.24 -11.27 2.07
CA GLU A 51 2.01 -10.07 1.84
C GLU A 51 1.46 -9.26 0.64
N TYR A 52 1.11 -9.90 -0.46
CA TYR A 52 0.60 -9.19 -1.64
C TYR A 52 -0.83 -8.65 -1.45
N SER A 53 -1.64 -9.28 -0.60
CA SER A 53 -3.00 -8.82 -0.32
C SER A 53 -3.10 -7.63 0.64
N TRP A 54 -1.98 -7.20 1.23
CA TRP A 54 -1.95 -6.10 2.21
C TRP A 54 -2.56 -4.80 1.68
N PHE A 55 -2.17 -4.37 0.48
CA PHE A 55 -2.66 -3.10 -0.10
C PHE A 55 -4.18 -3.11 -0.26
N GLU A 56 -4.72 -4.18 -0.86
CA GLU A 56 -6.17 -4.34 -1.03
C GLU A 56 -6.90 -4.42 0.31
N HIS A 57 -6.34 -5.16 1.27
CA HIS A 57 -6.94 -5.28 2.60
C HIS A 57 -6.97 -3.94 3.33
N LYS A 58 -5.91 -3.12 3.23
CA LYS A 58 -5.87 -1.78 3.80
C LYS A 58 -6.84 -0.83 3.10
N ARG A 59 -6.89 -0.87 1.77
CA ARG A 59 -7.82 -0.05 0.98
C ARG A 59 -9.27 -0.30 1.36
N GLN A 60 -9.65 -1.55 1.62
CA GLN A 60 -11.01 -1.91 2.05
C GLN A 60 -11.37 -1.42 3.47
N GLN A 61 -10.39 -1.05 4.28
CA GLN A 61 -10.60 -0.51 5.63
C GLN A 61 -10.67 1.02 5.63
N LEU A 62 -10.36 1.67 4.52
CA LEU A 62 -10.41 3.12 4.40
C LEU A 62 -11.85 3.61 4.15
N PRO A 63 -12.16 4.86 4.53
CA PRO A 63 -13.42 5.50 4.20
C PRO A 63 -13.63 5.60 2.67
N ASP A 64 -14.89 5.63 2.23
CA ASP A 64 -15.23 5.80 0.81
C ASP A 64 -14.75 7.16 0.23
N THR A 65 -14.43 8.13 1.09
CA THR A 65 -13.90 9.46 0.73
C THR A 65 -12.38 9.48 0.56
N ALA A 66 -11.68 8.39 0.91
CA ALA A 66 -10.24 8.28 0.77
C ALA A 66 -9.86 7.90 -0.67
N GLU A 67 -9.06 8.74 -1.30
CA GLU A 67 -8.57 8.53 -2.66
C GLU A 67 -7.06 8.23 -2.66
N VAL A 68 -6.67 7.17 -3.37
CA VAL A 68 -5.26 6.77 -3.51
C VAL A 68 -4.60 7.64 -4.57
N ILE A 69 -3.59 8.41 -4.17
CA ILE A 69 -2.90 9.35 -5.05
C ILE A 69 -1.58 8.80 -5.59
N ASP A 70 -0.95 7.89 -4.86
CA ASP A 70 0.35 7.32 -5.20
C ASP A 70 0.48 5.91 -4.62
N VAL A 71 1.13 5.03 -5.37
CA VAL A 71 1.38 3.64 -5.00
C VAL A 71 2.84 3.32 -5.32
N GLU A 72 3.59 2.95 -4.29
CA GLU A 72 5.01 2.68 -4.41
C GLU A 72 5.28 1.18 -4.34
N GLU A 73 6.01 0.70 -5.34
CA GLU A 73 6.40 -0.70 -5.48
C GLU A 73 7.90 -0.84 -5.30
N SER A 74 8.31 -1.89 -4.58
CA SER A 74 9.73 -2.16 -4.32
C SER A 74 10.09 -3.58 -4.69
N GLN A 75 11.35 -3.75 -5.10
CA GLN A 75 11.97 -5.01 -5.44
C GLN A 75 13.02 -5.34 -4.39
N VAL A 76 12.99 -6.56 -3.89
CA VAL A 76 13.78 -6.98 -2.75
C VAL A 76 14.66 -8.16 -3.13
N PHE A 77 15.97 -8.00 -2.99
CA PHE A 77 16.95 -8.97 -3.47
C PHE A 77 16.76 -10.40 -2.93
N TRP A 78 16.44 -10.55 -1.64
CA TRP A 78 16.20 -11.88 -1.03
C TRP A 78 14.81 -12.46 -1.33
N ARG A 79 13.95 -11.72 -2.04
CA ARG A 79 12.63 -12.17 -2.50
C ARG A 79 12.62 -12.18 -4.03
N PRO A 80 13.22 -13.19 -4.68
CA PRO A 80 13.50 -13.17 -6.12
C PRO A 80 12.25 -13.05 -7.00
N TRP A 81 11.08 -13.47 -6.50
CA TRP A 81 9.82 -13.29 -7.22
C TRP A 81 9.42 -11.82 -7.39
N THR A 82 9.92 -10.91 -6.55
CA THR A 82 9.60 -9.46 -6.61
C THR A 82 10.18 -8.77 -7.84
N PHE A 83 11.22 -9.32 -8.45
CA PHE A 83 11.76 -8.80 -9.72
C PHE A 83 10.81 -9.02 -10.90
N LEU A 84 9.98 -10.07 -10.84
CA LEU A 84 8.98 -10.37 -11.87
C LEU A 84 7.62 -9.75 -11.52
N PHE A 85 7.29 -9.78 -10.23
CA PHE A 85 6.03 -9.26 -9.69
C PHE A 85 6.35 -8.28 -8.57
N PRO A 86 6.55 -6.99 -8.88
CA PRO A 86 6.84 -5.97 -7.88
C PRO A 86 5.79 -5.97 -6.77
N MET A 87 6.23 -5.63 -5.58
CA MET A 87 5.39 -5.68 -4.39
C MET A 87 5.11 -4.27 -3.90
N THR A 88 3.84 -3.95 -3.66
CA THR A 88 3.45 -2.68 -3.06
C THR A 88 3.99 -2.59 -1.63
N THR A 89 4.81 -1.58 -1.38
CA THR A 89 5.45 -1.33 -0.07
C THR A 89 4.92 -0.09 0.62
N ALA A 90 4.41 0.89 -0.14
CA ALA A 90 3.74 2.04 0.43
C ALA A 90 2.64 2.53 -0.50
N PHE A 91 1.68 3.24 0.06
CA PHE A 91 0.70 4.00 -0.72
C PHE A 91 0.32 5.27 0.04
N THR A 92 -0.04 6.32 -0.71
CA THR A 92 -0.46 7.59 -0.14
C THR A 92 -1.89 7.88 -0.53
N ILE A 93 -2.67 8.34 0.45
CA ILE A 93 -4.06 8.72 0.26
C ILE A 93 -4.28 10.19 0.62
N VAL A 94 -5.38 10.72 0.12
CA VAL A 94 -5.99 11.98 0.55
C VAL A 94 -7.46 11.75 0.85
N GLU A 95 -7.98 12.35 1.91
CA GLU A 95 -9.38 12.27 2.29
C GLU A 95 -10.12 13.53 1.81
N GLN A 96 -11.14 13.37 0.94
CA GLN A 96 -11.84 14.50 0.33
C GLN A 96 -12.75 15.27 1.30
N ASP A 97 -13.22 14.63 2.37
CA ASP A 97 -14.07 15.24 3.40
C ASP A 97 -13.28 16.08 4.42
N GLN A 98 -11.97 15.84 4.55
CA GLN A 98 -11.09 16.60 5.43
C GLN A 98 -10.40 17.79 4.75
N LEU A 99 -10.85 18.18 3.56
CA LEU A 99 -10.31 19.32 2.82
C LEU A 99 -10.78 20.64 3.44
N ALA A 100 -9.81 21.47 3.86
CA ALA A 100 -10.09 22.82 4.32
C ALA A 100 -9.88 23.81 3.16
N VAL A 101 -11.00 24.28 2.59
CA VAL A 101 -10.97 25.23 1.48
C VAL A 101 -11.03 26.66 2.02
N SER A 102 -10.08 27.49 1.62
CA SER A 102 -10.03 28.91 1.96
C SER A 102 -9.79 29.76 0.71
N ARG A 103 -9.96 31.08 0.85
CA ARG A 103 -9.66 32.04 -0.22
C ARG A 103 -8.72 33.11 0.32
N ALA A 104 -7.65 33.37 -0.42
CA ALA A 104 -6.74 34.49 -0.16
C ALA A 104 -6.51 35.24 -1.47
N ASN A 105 -6.61 36.57 -1.44
CA ASN A 105 -6.41 37.42 -2.64
C ASN A 105 -7.27 37.04 -3.86
N GLY A 106 -8.44 36.44 -3.64
CA GLY A 106 -9.32 35.96 -4.71
C GLY A 106 -8.95 34.58 -5.27
N GLU A 107 -7.84 33.99 -4.85
CA GLU A 107 -7.38 32.67 -5.25
C GLU A 107 -7.92 31.59 -4.30
N ARG A 108 -8.22 30.41 -4.85
CA ARG A 108 -8.72 29.27 -4.08
C ARG A 108 -7.54 28.47 -3.53
N LEU A 109 -7.45 28.42 -2.21
CA LEU A 109 -6.47 27.63 -1.48
C LEU A 109 -7.16 26.39 -0.87
N VAL A 110 -6.49 25.25 -0.96
CA VAL A 110 -6.98 23.97 -0.41
C VAL A 110 -5.89 23.42 0.49
N GLU A 111 -6.23 23.28 1.77
CA GLU A 111 -5.40 22.60 2.76
C GLU A 111 -5.91 21.16 2.92
N PHE A 112 -4.98 20.21 2.97
CA PHE A 112 -5.27 18.78 3.01
C PHE A 112 -4.19 18.01 3.75
N LEU A 113 -4.51 16.81 4.21
CA LEU A 113 -3.55 15.87 4.78
C LEU A 113 -3.26 14.74 3.79
N LEU A 114 -1.98 14.46 3.60
CA LEU A 114 -1.54 13.24 2.93
C LEU A 114 -1.19 12.21 3.99
N TYR A 115 -1.85 11.05 3.92
CA TYR A 115 -1.54 9.91 4.77
C TYR A 115 -0.79 8.89 3.96
N ARG A 116 0.47 8.64 4.34
CA ARG A 116 1.30 7.61 3.75
C ARG A 116 1.33 6.41 4.67
N PHE A 117 0.89 5.28 4.12
CA PHE A 117 0.90 3.99 4.78
C PHE A 117 2.11 3.22 4.28
N GLU A 118 3.03 2.92 5.18
CA GLU A 118 4.21 2.10 4.87
C GLU A 118 4.07 0.71 5.46
N LYS A 119 4.41 -0.28 4.64
CA LYS A 119 4.38 -1.68 5.01
C LYS A 119 5.65 -2.06 5.77
N GLU A 120 5.69 -1.70 7.04
CA GLU A 120 6.75 -2.05 7.98
C GLU A 120 6.27 -3.13 8.99
N TYR A 121 7.16 -3.66 9.85
CA TYR A 121 6.77 -4.66 10.88
C TYR A 121 5.64 -4.18 11.82
N VAL A 122 5.56 -2.87 12.03
CA VAL A 122 4.42 -2.17 12.62
C VAL A 122 3.98 -1.16 11.56
N ASP A 123 2.72 -1.21 11.13
CA ASP A 123 2.21 -0.23 10.15
C ASP A 123 2.50 1.19 10.68
N GLN A 124 3.33 1.94 9.96
CA GLN A 124 3.57 3.36 10.26
C GLN A 124 2.72 4.21 9.32
N VAL A 125 1.94 5.10 9.93
CA VAL A 125 1.17 6.10 9.20
C VAL A 125 1.84 7.45 9.44
N SER A 126 2.54 7.95 8.43
CA SER A 126 3.00 9.34 8.44
C SER A 126 1.91 10.20 7.82
N HIS A 127 1.56 11.28 8.52
CA HIS A 127 0.61 12.27 8.03
C HIS A 127 1.34 13.60 7.90
N GLN A 128 1.18 14.25 6.76
CA GLN A 128 1.75 15.56 6.51
C GLN A 128 0.66 16.47 5.96
N ALA A 129 0.53 17.65 6.55
CA ALA A 129 -0.38 18.69 6.07
C ALA A 129 0.27 19.44 4.90
N TRP A 130 -0.52 19.74 3.88
CA TRP A 130 -0.12 20.45 2.69
C TRP A 130 -1.13 21.54 2.36
N LEU A 131 -0.65 22.63 1.78
CA LEU A 131 -1.46 23.70 1.23
C LEU A 131 -1.22 23.76 -0.28
N MET A 132 -2.28 23.86 -1.06
CA MET A 132 -2.20 24.04 -2.50
C MET A 132 -3.03 25.23 -2.98
N ASN A 133 -2.48 25.96 -3.94
CA ASN A 133 -3.17 26.99 -4.69
C ASN A 133 -3.71 26.42 -6.01
N CYS A 134 -5.03 26.38 -6.15
CA CYS A 134 -5.66 25.81 -7.34
C CYS A 134 -5.41 26.63 -8.62
N ALA A 135 -5.14 27.94 -8.50
CA ALA A 135 -4.90 28.82 -9.65
C ALA A 135 -3.47 28.67 -10.19
N THR A 136 -2.46 28.65 -9.32
CA THR A 136 -1.05 28.56 -9.73
C THR A 136 -0.52 27.14 -9.81
N ARG A 137 -1.24 26.15 -9.25
CA ARG A 137 -0.80 24.74 -9.06
C ARG A 137 0.41 24.60 -8.16
N GLU A 138 0.67 25.59 -7.31
CA GLU A 138 1.75 25.53 -6.33
C GLU A 138 1.24 24.86 -5.05
N MET A 139 2.04 23.93 -4.53
CA MET A 139 1.82 23.30 -3.24
C MET A 139 3.04 23.49 -2.34
N LEU A 140 2.81 23.52 -1.04
CA LEU A 140 3.85 23.57 -0.02
C LEU A 140 3.43 22.77 1.22
N PRO A 141 4.39 22.18 1.96
CA PRO A 141 4.07 21.50 3.20
C PRO A 141 3.83 22.50 4.33
N LEU A 142 3.00 22.10 5.28
CA LEU A 142 2.74 22.82 6.53
C LEU A 142 3.48 22.09 7.66
N GLU A 143 4.33 22.81 8.38
CA GLU A 143 5.18 22.26 9.42
C GLU A 143 4.60 22.43 10.84
N GLY A 144 4.80 21.40 11.66
CA GLY A 144 4.44 21.38 13.07
C GLY A 144 2.93 21.47 13.35
N GLU A 145 2.59 21.52 14.63
CA GLU A 145 1.20 21.65 15.11
C GLU A 145 0.55 22.96 14.66
N ALA A 146 1.36 24.02 14.52
CA ALA A 146 0.91 25.36 14.15
C ALA A 146 0.64 25.52 12.64
N ARG A 147 0.88 24.48 11.83
CA ARG A 147 0.65 24.47 10.38
C ARG A 147 1.33 25.66 9.68
N THR A 148 2.60 25.89 9.99
CA THR A 148 3.36 27.01 9.41
C THR A 148 3.79 26.67 7.99
N PRO A 149 3.60 27.57 7.00
CA PRO A 149 3.94 27.30 5.60
C PRO A 149 5.46 27.29 5.37
N ALA A 150 5.99 26.13 4.98
CA ALA A 150 7.38 25.95 4.59
C ALA A 150 7.58 26.34 3.12
N THR A 151 7.72 27.64 2.86
CA THR A 151 7.81 28.21 1.51
C THR A 151 9.04 27.76 0.72
N GLU A 152 10.11 27.38 1.40
CA GLU A 152 11.35 26.84 0.84
C GLU A 152 11.17 25.47 0.17
N ALA A 153 10.16 24.71 0.60
CA ALA A 153 9.79 23.42 0.02
C ALA A 153 8.62 23.53 -0.97
N MET A 154 8.31 24.75 -1.43
CA MET A 154 7.26 24.98 -2.42
C MET A 154 7.60 24.34 -3.76
N ARG A 155 6.63 23.64 -4.34
CA ARG A 155 6.76 22.99 -5.65
C ARG A 155 5.50 23.19 -6.47
N ARG A 156 5.66 23.25 -7.80
CA ARG A 156 4.53 23.33 -8.73
C ARG A 156 4.16 21.94 -9.23
N LEU A 157 2.87 21.62 -9.21
CA LEU A 157 2.32 20.39 -9.78
C LEU A 157 2.18 20.48 -11.30
N GLU A 158 2.42 19.34 -11.93
CA GLU A 158 1.99 19.11 -13.30
C GLU A 158 0.45 19.11 -13.39
N ALA A 159 -0.10 19.61 -14.50
CA ALA A 159 -1.55 19.67 -14.67
C ALA A 159 -2.20 18.27 -14.77
N SER A 160 -1.43 17.27 -15.19
CA SER A 160 -1.83 15.86 -15.27
C SER A 160 -1.70 15.09 -13.97
N ALA A 161 -1.18 15.71 -12.90
CA ALA A 161 -1.00 15.04 -11.62
C ALA A 161 -2.37 14.65 -11.03
N PRO A 162 -2.60 13.37 -10.65
CA PRO A 162 -3.87 12.92 -10.08
C PRO A 162 -4.34 13.79 -8.92
N LEU A 163 -3.41 14.14 -8.01
CA LEU A 163 -3.66 14.98 -6.85
C LEU A 163 -4.32 16.33 -7.19
N TYR A 164 -3.96 16.95 -8.32
CA TYR A 164 -4.57 18.23 -8.73
C TYR A 164 -6.04 18.07 -9.12
N GLY A 165 -6.37 17.00 -9.87
CA GLY A 165 -7.74 16.72 -10.29
C GLY A 165 -8.67 16.44 -9.11
N VAL A 166 -8.17 15.76 -8.08
CA VAL A 166 -8.90 15.44 -6.85
C VAL A 166 -9.22 16.69 -6.02
N LEU A 167 -8.22 17.55 -5.84
CA LEU A 167 -8.31 18.68 -4.92
C LEU A 167 -8.91 19.94 -5.55
N CYS A 168 -8.74 20.13 -6.85
CA CYS A 168 -9.20 21.30 -7.59
C CYS A 168 -10.15 20.95 -8.75
N PRO A 169 -11.25 20.20 -8.54
CA PRO A 169 -12.14 19.75 -9.62
C PRO A 169 -12.97 20.87 -10.29
N GLN A 170 -12.91 22.10 -9.77
CA GLN A 170 -13.68 23.27 -10.23
C GLN A 170 -12.79 24.51 -10.44
N ALA A 171 -11.51 24.32 -10.77
CA ALA A 171 -10.59 25.44 -11.08
C ALA A 171 -10.76 25.93 -12.52
#